data_AF-A0A2I8VKV3-F1
#
_entry.id   AF-A0A2I8VKV3-F1
#
_cell.length_a   1.000
_cell.length_b   1.000
_cell.length_c   1.000
_cell.angle_alpha   90.00
_cell.angle_beta   90.00
_cell.angle_gamma   90.00
#
_symmetry.space_group_name_H-M   'P 1'
#
loop_
_entity.id
_entity.type
_entity.pdbx_description
1 polymer ?
#
loop_
_entity_poly.entity_id
_entity_poly.type
_entity_poly.pdbx_seq_one_letter_code
_entity_poly.pdbx_strand_id
1 'polypeptide(L)'
;MTANSNDDETSLRLIVQNYGLAPIDEQVTVQFGDDTSDLDLDLQPGQTRGVSLTFPPREPGEYDLRVAGYSQSVQVGSGGNNALTVDLPAELPPGSEPQVTVVRGSQPVANATVQLQGREGTWTTNDEGVVRVPFPEGGSYTVVATRGEERARADVRVVEGAERRFTASIRVQPSTPSIATRPTAVATLKNPWEQPVTQTVTLVQGENAAERDLTLQPGASAEHRLQLPPRAAGSYTVMLLQSGRNTSATTFEVQGDERLAAALASSGRQSSGGGIAQAITIVFGNIRVLVAAMVALVGLMTVGATTASFARSIHAARDEVGVRRAVGASPGGIYRLVIGDVLRVGGASAVLAVGIASALVWLLLSLGELRLFGIVLRPTFSPTLLLAAGGCALALALLSAIVAAFSLVSAAPATLLAPVSREAPKRPDRPGMTQSEVGSDD
;
A
#
# COMPACT_ATOMS: atom_id res chain seq x y z
N MET A 1 2.73 14.77 15.88
CA MET A 1 2.61 16.23 16.12
C MET A 1 3.86 16.69 16.84
N THR A 2 4.23 17.96 16.71
CA THR A 2 5.36 18.56 17.42
C THR A 2 4.90 19.89 17.99
N ALA A 3 5.13 20.12 19.28
CA ALA A 3 4.89 21.38 19.96
C ALA A 3 6.23 22.01 20.34
N ASN A 4 6.39 23.29 20.02
CA ASN A 4 7.62 24.02 20.28
C ASN A 4 7.29 25.25 21.12
N SER A 5 7.89 25.37 22.28
CA SER A 5 7.69 26.52 23.17
C SER A 5 8.91 27.45 23.13
N ASN A 6 8.68 28.76 23.11
CA ASN A 6 9.66 29.80 23.40
C ASN A 6 9.18 30.62 24.62
N ASP A 7 9.92 31.68 24.98
CA ASP A 7 9.58 32.52 26.16
C ASP A 7 8.21 33.23 26.01
N ASP A 8 7.68 33.37 24.80
CA ASP A 8 6.49 34.18 24.49
C ASP A 8 5.27 33.35 24.08
N GLU A 9 5.45 32.18 23.48
CA GLU A 9 4.38 31.34 22.93
C GLU A 9 4.78 29.86 22.73
N THR A 10 3.78 28.97 22.76
CA THR A 10 3.91 27.58 22.31
C THR A 10 3.22 27.39 20.97
N SER A 11 4.00 27.06 19.94
CA SER A 11 3.48 26.77 18.60
C SER A 11 3.24 25.27 18.42
N LEU A 12 2.01 24.91 18.02
CA LEU A 12 1.57 23.55 17.76
C LEU A 12 1.23 23.38 16.28
N ARG A 13 1.83 22.39 15.61
CA ARG A 13 1.47 22.04 14.23
C ARG A 13 0.61 20.78 14.18
N LEU A 14 -0.62 20.95 13.71
CA LEU A 14 -1.61 19.91 13.47
C LEU A 14 -1.64 19.55 11.98
N ILE A 15 -1.86 18.28 11.67
CA ILE A 15 -2.17 17.82 10.31
C ILE A 15 -3.54 17.15 10.38
N VAL A 16 -4.51 17.71 9.68
CA VAL A 16 -5.90 17.23 9.68
C VAL A 16 -6.22 16.69 8.28
N GLN A 17 -6.94 15.59 8.21
CA GLN A 17 -7.31 14.94 6.95
C GLN A 17 -8.79 14.53 6.97
N ASN A 18 -9.52 14.87 5.91
CA ASN A 18 -10.89 14.44 5.71
C ASN A 18 -10.91 13.07 4.99
N TYR A 19 -11.22 12.00 5.73
CA TYR A 19 -11.41 10.65 5.17
C TYR A 19 -12.84 10.39 4.67
N GLY A 20 -13.76 11.33 4.88
CA GLY A 20 -15.15 11.25 4.45
C GLY A 20 -15.33 11.52 2.96
N LEU A 21 -16.52 11.19 2.45
CA LEU A 21 -16.93 11.43 1.07
C LEU A 21 -17.64 12.77 0.86
N ALA A 22 -17.89 13.51 1.95
CA ALA A 22 -18.51 14.83 1.94
C ALA A 22 -17.51 15.90 2.45
N PRO A 23 -17.63 17.16 1.97
CA PRO A 23 -16.85 18.25 2.54
C PRO A 23 -17.23 18.46 4.01
N ILE A 24 -16.24 18.84 4.81
CA ILE A 24 -16.39 19.21 6.22
C ILE A 24 -16.18 20.71 6.32
N ASP A 25 -17.14 21.41 6.92
CA ASP A 25 -17.07 22.81 7.32
C ASP A 25 -17.54 22.89 8.78
N GLU A 26 -16.62 22.66 9.71
CA GLU A 26 -16.92 22.57 11.14
C GLU A 26 -15.86 23.29 11.97
N GLN A 27 -16.31 23.92 13.06
CA GLN A 27 -15.42 24.48 14.07
C GLN A 27 -15.07 23.40 15.10
N VAL A 28 -13.78 23.14 15.27
CA VAL A 28 -13.25 22.14 16.19
C VAL A 28 -12.46 22.82 17.30
N THR A 29 -12.87 22.58 18.55
CA THR A 29 -12.10 23.03 19.70
C THR A 29 -10.89 22.13 19.93
N VAL A 30 -9.71 22.76 20.00
CA VAL A 30 -8.43 22.16 20.34
C VAL A 30 -8.06 22.58 21.76
N GLN A 31 -7.97 21.62 22.66
CA GLN A 31 -7.52 21.82 24.03
C GLN A 31 -6.08 21.34 24.18
N PHE A 32 -5.20 22.19 24.70
CA PHE A 32 -3.79 21.86 24.94
C PHE A 32 -3.42 22.16 26.39
N GLY A 33 -3.35 21.11 27.22
CA GLY A 33 -3.37 21.25 28.66
C GLY A 33 -4.66 21.90 29.15
N ASP A 34 -4.52 23.06 29.80
CA ASP A 34 -5.65 23.84 30.34
C ASP A 34 -6.16 24.91 29.36
N ASP A 35 -5.42 25.17 28.27
CA ASP A 35 -5.79 26.19 27.28
C ASP A 35 -6.64 25.59 26.16
N THR A 36 -7.55 26.40 25.59
CA THR A 36 -8.41 26.02 24.46
C THR A 36 -8.30 27.01 23.33
N SER A 37 -8.32 26.53 22.10
CA SER A 37 -8.35 27.34 20.87
C SER A 37 -9.33 26.72 19.88
N ASP A 38 -10.17 27.53 19.26
CA ASP A 38 -11.13 27.06 18.25
C ASP A 38 -10.51 27.11 16.86
N LEU A 39 -10.73 26.05 16.09
CA LEU A 39 -10.19 25.88 14.74
C LEU A 39 -11.32 25.66 13.74
N ASP A 40 -11.49 26.60 12.82
CA ASP A 40 -12.40 26.44 11.69
C ASP A 40 -11.77 25.52 10.62
N LEU A 41 -12.41 24.38 10.36
CA LEU A 41 -11.97 23.39 9.39
C LEU A 41 -12.90 23.37 8.17
N ASP A 42 -12.38 23.88 7.06
CA ASP A 42 -12.92 23.65 5.72
C ASP A 42 -12.01 22.66 4.98
N LEU A 43 -12.50 21.44 4.75
CA LEU A 43 -11.80 20.33 4.11
C LEU A 43 -12.68 19.56 3.14
N GLN A 44 -12.26 19.51 1.87
CA GLN A 44 -12.87 18.67 0.84
C GLN A 44 -12.58 17.17 1.07
N PRO A 45 -13.38 16.25 0.50
CA PRO A 45 -13.14 14.81 0.59
C PRO A 45 -11.71 14.43 0.16
N GLY A 46 -10.98 13.72 1.03
CA GLY A 46 -9.61 13.29 0.80
C GLY A 46 -8.53 14.37 0.97
N GLN A 47 -8.90 15.61 1.31
CA GLN A 47 -7.96 16.71 1.50
C GLN A 47 -7.21 16.59 2.84
N THR A 48 -5.92 16.92 2.82
CA THR A 48 -5.09 17.09 4.02
C THR A 48 -4.69 18.55 4.16
N ARG A 49 -4.76 19.10 5.38
CA ARG A 49 -4.35 20.48 5.69
C ARG A 49 -3.48 20.50 6.94
N GLY A 50 -2.38 21.22 6.86
CA GLY A 50 -1.56 21.56 8.03
C GLY A 50 -2.07 22.86 8.64
N VAL A 51 -2.33 22.87 9.94
CA VAL A 51 -2.73 24.07 10.69
C VAL A 51 -1.73 24.32 11.81
N SER A 52 -1.38 25.58 12.04
CA SER A 52 -0.55 25.98 13.17
C SER A 52 -1.42 26.76 14.15
N LEU A 53 -1.36 26.37 15.42
CA LEU A 53 -2.02 27.03 16.53
C LEU A 53 -0.97 27.59 17.49
N THR A 54 -1.33 28.70 18.13
CA THR A 54 -0.49 29.36 19.11
C THR A 54 -1.18 29.29 20.47
N PHE A 55 -0.43 28.84 21.48
CA PHE A 55 -0.86 28.79 22.87
C PHE A 55 0.08 29.65 23.73
N PRO A 56 -0.31 30.01 24.96
CA PRO A 56 0.61 30.61 25.93
C PRO A 56 1.91 29.80 26.09
N PRO A 57 3.01 30.44 26.49
CA PRO A 57 4.29 29.76 26.67
C PRO A 57 4.17 28.69 27.75
N ARG A 58 4.70 27.50 27.47
CA ARG A 58 4.68 26.34 28.38
C ARG A 58 6.10 25.84 28.63
N GLU A 59 6.33 25.32 29.83
CA GLU A 59 7.61 24.69 30.15
C GLU A 59 7.82 23.42 29.31
N PRO A 60 9.07 23.01 29.06
CA PRO A 60 9.34 21.74 28.39
C PRO A 60 8.75 20.58 29.19
N GLY A 61 7.96 19.72 28.54
CA GLY A 61 7.20 18.70 29.25
C GLY A 61 6.25 17.91 28.34
N GLU A 62 5.57 16.93 28.92
CA GLU A 62 4.55 16.14 28.24
C GLU A 62 3.15 16.71 28.58
N TYR A 63 2.37 17.04 27.55
CA TYR A 63 1.06 17.68 27.70
C TYR A 63 -0.01 16.94 26.91
N ASP A 64 -1.21 16.85 27.49
CA ASP A 64 -2.38 16.31 26.79
C ASP A 64 -2.90 17.31 25.76
N LEU A 65 -3.00 16.87 24.51
CA LEU A 65 -3.69 17.55 23.44
C LEU A 65 -5.00 16.83 23.15
N ARG A 66 -6.14 17.54 23.23
CA ARG A 66 -7.45 17.03 22.84
C ARG A 66 -8.00 17.79 21.64
N VAL A 67 -8.45 17.05 20.63
CA VAL A 67 -9.06 17.60 19.40
C VAL A 67 -10.32 16.82 19.10
N ALA A 68 -11.48 17.48 19.08
CA ALA A 68 -12.78 16.83 18.78
C ALA A 68 -13.03 15.53 19.59
N GLY A 69 -12.62 15.48 20.86
CA GLY A 69 -12.77 14.32 21.74
C GLY A 69 -11.67 13.26 21.64
N TYR A 70 -10.70 13.40 20.73
CA TYR A 70 -9.51 12.54 20.67
C TYR A 70 -8.39 13.14 21.51
N SER A 71 -7.78 12.35 22.39
CA SER A 71 -6.67 12.78 23.27
C SER A 71 -5.36 12.14 22.79
N GLN A 72 -4.31 12.94 22.66
CA GLN A 72 -2.96 12.50 22.35
C GLN A 72 -1.96 13.24 23.24
N SER A 73 -0.97 12.53 23.75
CA SER A 73 0.14 13.15 24.47
C SER A 73 1.13 13.80 23.49
N VAL A 74 1.52 15.04 23.77
CA VAL A 74 2.45 15.83 22.96
C VAL A 74 3.57 16.36 23.83
N GLN A 75 4.80 16.09 23.40
CA GLN A 75 5.99 16.61 24.07
C GLN A 75 6.30 18.03 23.57
N VAL A 76 6.27 18.98 24.50
CA VAL A 76 6.71 20.36 24.30
C VAL A 76 8.21 20.40 24.52
N GLY A 77 8.96 20.70 23.46
CA GLY A 77 10.39 20.98 23.57
C GLY A 77 10.66 22.47 23.81
N SER A 78 11.77 22.77 24.46
CA SER A 78 12.38 24.11 24.46
C SER A 78 12.91 24.41 23.05
N GLY A 79 12.12 25.16 22.28
CA GLY A 79 12.47 25.61 20.94
C GLY A 79 12.28 24.56 19.84
N GLY A 80 11.84 25.01 18.66
CA GLY A 80 11.59 24.11 17.53
C GLY A 80 12.83 23.44 16.97
N ASN A 81 12.66 22.61 15.92
CA ASN A 81 13.74 21.87 15.25
C ASN A 81 14.93 22.73 14.75
N ASN A 82 14.80 24.06 14.86
CA ASN A 82 15.81 25.04 14.47
C ASN A 82 16.05 26.09 15.56
N ALA A 83 15.71 25.80 16.82
CA ALA A 83 16.05 26.65 17.95
C ALA A 83 17.47 26.38 18.44
N LEU A 84 18.04 27.38 19.10
CA LEU A 84 19.32 27.28 19.79
C LEU A 84 19.18 26.29 20.97
N THR A 85 20.09 25.33 21.08
CA THR A 85 20.15 24.38 22.19
C THR A 85 21.57 24.28 22.73
N VAL A 86 21.68 23.91 24.00
CA VAL A 86 22.96 23.71 24.70
C VAL A 86 23.06 22.25 25.11
N ASP A 87 24.10 21.56 24.66
CA ASP A 87 24.41 20.18 25.04
C ASP A 87 25.62 20.15 25.97
N LEU A 88 25.39 19.63 27.18
CA LEU A 88 26.39 19.40 28.22
C LEU A 88 25.88 18.38 29.25
N PRO A 89 26.77 17.71 30.02
CA PRO A 89 26.33 16.79 31.06
C PRO A 89 25.57 17.52 32.19
N ALA A 90 24.47 16.93 32.63
CA ALA A 90 23.64 17.48 33.72
C ALA A 90 24.32 17.40 35.10
N GLU A 91 25.30 16.50 35.28
CA GLU A 91 26.08 16.35 36.50
C GLU A 91 27.58 16.38 36.21
N LEU A 92 28.32 17.21 36.93
CA LEU A 92 29.75 17.43 36.75
C LEU A 92 30.52 17.32 38.08
N PRO A 93 31.78 16.85 38.10
CA PRO A 93 32.64 17.01 39.27
C PRO A 93 33.15 18.46 39.40
N PRO A 94 33.41 18.96 40.63
CA PRO A 94 34.07 20.24 40.84
C PRO A 94 35.45 20.31 40.16
N GLY A 95 35.85 21.51 39.73
CA GLY A 95 37.11 21.75 39.05
C GLY A 95 37.19 21.14 37.65
N SER A 96 36.04 20.93 36.98
CA SER A 96 36.00 20.39 35.61
C SER A 96 35.72 21.48 34.57
N GLU A 97 36.25 21.26 33.36
CA GLU A 97 36.04 22.13 32.19
C GLU A 97 35.42 21.34 31.02
N PRO A 98 34.15 20.88 31.14
CA PRO A 98 33.49 20.16 30.07
C PRO A 98 33.32 21.05 28.84
N GLN A 99 33.29 20.37 27.70
CA GLN A 99 32.94 20.93 26.41
C GLN A 99 31.42 21.19 26.36
N VAL A 100 31.04 22.45 26.29
CA VAL A 100 29.68 22.91 26.02
C VAL A 100 29.52 23.02 24.50
N THR A 101 28.50 22.36 23.96
CA THR A 101 28.18 22.42 22.53
C THR A 101 26.90 23.22 22.34
N VAL A 102 26.92 24.22 21.46
CA VAL A 102 25.76 25.05 21.11
C VAL A 102 25.39 24.76 19.66
N VAL A 103 24.17 24.29 19.45
CA VAL A 103 23.67 23.91 18.13
C VAL A 103 22.34 24.57 17.82
N ARG A 104 22.03 24.66 16.53
CA ARG A 104 20.72 25.02 16.01
C ARG A 104 20.20 23.82 15.22
N GLY A 105 19.30 23.05 15.82
CA GLY A 105 18.92 21.73 15.29
C GLY A 105 20.13 20.79 15.22
N SER A 106 20.68 20.59 14.01
CA SER A 106 21.88 19.76 13.78
C SER A 106 23.12 20.56 13.39
N GLN A 107 23.01 21.88 13.27
CA GLN A 107 24.09 22.75 12.82
C GLN A 107 24.83 23.37 14.01
N PRO A 108 26.17 23.32 14.05
CA PRO A 108 26.94 24.03 15.07
C PRO A 108 26.77 25.54 14.96
N VAL A 109 26.68 26.24 16.09
CA VAL A 109 26.54 27.70 16.14
C VAL A 109 27.83 28.34 16.62
N ALA A 110 28.60 28.90 15.69
CA ALA A 110 29.81 29.63 15.97
C ALA A 110 29.56 31.02 16.58
N ASN A 111 30.51 31.51 17.37
CA ASN A 111 30.48 32.82 18.01
C ASN A 111 29.20 33.07 18.85
N ALA A 112 28.65 32.02 19.45
CA ALA A 112 27.62 32.13 20.48
C ALA A 112 28.29 32.46 21.82
N THR A 113 27.71 33.39 22.57
CA THR A 113 28.21 33.77 23.89
C THR A 113 27.57 32.85 24.92
N VAL A 114 28.40 32.09 25.63
CA VAL A 114 28.03 31.19 26.73
C VAL A 114 28.41 31.85 28.05
N GLN A 115 27.49 31.84 29.01
CA GLN A 115 27.67 32.43 30.34
C GLN A 115 27.09 31.50 31.42
N LEU A 116 27.71 31.50 32.59
CA LEU A 116 27.15 30.90 33.81
C LEU A 116 26.33 31.96 34.54
N GLN A 117 25.03 31.71 34.72
CA GLN A 117 24.15 32.65 35.41
C GLN A 117 24.62 32.91 36.84
N GLY A 118 24.78 34.18 37.20
CA GLY A 118 25.24 34.59 38.53
C GLY A 118 26.76 34.56 38.74
N ARG A 119 27.56 34.27 37.70
CA ARG A 119 29.02 34.39 37.75
C ARG A 119 29.58 35.32 36.68
N GLU A 120 30.73 35.90 37.01
CA GLU A 120 31.55 36.65 36.06
C GLU A 120 32.31 35.66 35.17
N GLY A 121 32.15 35.81 33.86
CA GLY A 121 32.75 34.92 32.87
C GLY A 121 31.86 34.80 31.64
N THR A 122 32.42 35.11 30.48
CA THR A 122 31.77 34.88 29.19
C THR A 122 32.75 34.15 28.29
N TRP A 123 32.25 33.12 27.62
CA TRP A 123 33.02 32.32 26.68
C TRP A 123 32.33 32.34 25.33
N THR A 124 33.09 32.16 24.25
CA THR A 124 32.55 32.17 22.90
C THR A 124 32.79 30.83 22.22
N THR A 125 31.78 30.33 21.52
CA THR A 125 31.92 29.09 20.75
C THR A 125 32.79 29.30 19.52
N ASN A 126 33.62 28.30 19.21
CA ASN A 126 34.42 28.23 17.98
C ASN A 126 33.55 27.87 16.76
N ASP A 127 34.17 27.66 15.60
CA ASP A 127 33.48 27.31 14.34
C ASP A 127 32.70 25.98 14.41
N GLU A 128 33.03 25.10 15.36
CA GLU A 128 32.33 23.84 15.62
C GLU A 128 31.19 24.00 16.63
N GLY A 129 30.87 25.23 17.05
CA GLY A 129 29.84 25.50 18.05
C GLY A 129 30.23 25.03 19.44
N VAL A 130 31.53 24.97 19.73
CA VAL A 130 32.09 24.36 20.93
C VAL A 130 32.83 25.38 21.78
N VAL A 131 32.69 25.26 23.11
CA VAL A 131 33.50 26.02 24.07
C VAL A 131 33.74 25.21 25.36
N ARG A 132 34.86 25.43 26.05
CA ARG A 132 35.09 24.85 27.39
C ARG A 132 34.71 25.86 28.46
N VAL A 133 33.94 25.41 29.45
CA VAL A 133 33.44 26.27 30.53
C VAL A 133 33.88 25.69 31.88
N PRO A 134 34.61 26.45 32.72
CA PRO A 134 35.07 25.98 34.01
C PRO A 134 33.98 25.99 35.08
N PHE A 135 33.89 24.90 35.85
CA PHE A 135 32.99 24.73 36.98
C PHE A 135 33.79 24.47 38.27
N PRO A 136 34.28 25.52 38.96
CA PRO A 136 35.24 25.37 40.05
C PRO A 136 34.65 24.82 41.36
N GLU A 137 33.40 25.14 41.69
CA GLU A 137 32.78 24.83 42.99
C GLU A 137 31.52 23.97 42.84
N GLY A 138 31.21 23.17 43.86
CA GLY A 138 29.94 22.44 43.94
C GLY A 138 28.74 23.38 44.01
N GLY A 139 27.61 22.97 43.41
CA GLY A 139 26.39 23.77 43.35
C GLY A 139 25.58 23.56 42.09
N SER A 140 24.44 24.24 41.98
CA SER A 140 23.62 24.27 40.76
C SER A 140 23.96 25.50 39.92
N TYR A 141 24.12 25.32 38.62
CA TYR A 141 24.43 26.38 37.67
C TYR A 141 23.47 26.31 36.48
N THR A 142 23.07 27.48 35.99
CA THR A 142 22.36 27.60 34.72
C THR A 142 23.31 28.15 33.67
N VAL A 143 23.57 27.35 32.63
CA VAL A 143 24.37 27.76 31.47
C VAL A 143 23.44 28.42 30.47
N VAL A 144 23.76 29.65 30.09
CA VAL A 144 22.98 30.44 29.11
C VAL A 144 23.84 30.66 27.88
N ALA A 145 23.38 30.16 26.73
CA ALA A 145 23.97 30.46 25.43
C ALA A 145 23.12 31.50 24.70
N THR A 146 23.77 32.47 24.06
CA THR A 146 23.10 33.56 23.35
C THR A 146 23.74 33.78 21.97
N ARG A 147 22.90 33.99 20.96
CA ARG A 147 23.34 34.32 19.59
C ARG A 147 22.35 35.29 18.95
N GLY A 148 22.71 36.57 18.90
CA GLY A 148 21.78 37.62 18.49
C GLY A 148 20.65 37.73 19.51
N GLU A 149 19.41 37.54 19.06
CA GLU A 149 18.21 37.58 19.91
C GLU A 149 17.85 36.20 20.48
N GLU A 150 18.39 35.11 19.91
CA GLU A 150 18.12 33.74 20.37
C GLU A 150 18.87 33.45 21.68
N ARG A 151 18.18 32.76 22.59
CA ARG A 151 18.75 32.29 23.86
C ARG A 151 18.41 30.82 24.09
N ALA A 152 19.34 30.10 24.72
CA ALA A 152 19.17 28.72 25.14
C ALA A 152 19.71 28.58 26.57
N ARG A 153 19.06 27.76 27.39
CA ARG A 153 19.44 27.52 28.78
C ARG A 153 19.59 26.02 29.04
N ALA A 154 20.53 25.67 29.92
CA ALA A 154 20.67 24.31 30.41
C ALA A 154 21.17 24.31 31.86
N ASP A 155 20.52 23.52 32.71
CA ASP A 155 20.85 23.43 34.13
C ASP A 155 21.81 22.28 34.41
N VAL A 156 22.76 22.53 35.31
CA VAL A 156 23.85 21.63 35.65
C VAL A 156 24.04 21.59 37.15
N ARG A 157 24.26 20.40 37.69
CA ARG A 157 24.63 20.20 39.09
C ARG A 157 26.09 19.76 39.19
N VAL A 158 26.90 20.57 39.85
CA VAL A 158 28.28 20.24 40.19
C VAL A 158 28.27 19.57 41.55
N VAL A 159 28.61 18.28 41.59
CA VAL A 159 28.48 17.42 42.77
C VAL A 159 29.82 16.77 43.08
N GLU A 160 30.25 16.86 44.34
CA GLU A 160 31.45 16.15 44.80
C GLU A 160 31.29 14.63 44.60
N GLY A 161 32.31 14.00 44.01
CA GLY A 161 32.27 12.57 43.69
C GLY A 161 31.51 12.21 42.40
N ALA A 162 31.00 13.18 41.64
CA ALA A 162 30.45 12.91 40.32
C ALA A 162 31.53 12.33 39.37
N GLU A 163 31.18 11.28 38.64
CA GLU A 163 32.08 10.64 37.68
C GLU A 163 32.03 11.36 36.33
N ARG A 164 33.19 11.42 35.66
CA ARG A 164 33.26 11.90 34.28
C ARG A 164 32.69 10.84 33.34
N ARG A 165 31.53 11.11 32.75
CA ARG A 165 30.79 10.21 31.86
C ARG A 165 30.72 10.72 30.43
N PHE A 166 30.56 9.84 29.46
CA PHE A 166 30.30 10.27 28.08
C PHE A 166 28.91 10.90 27.98
N THR A 167 28.76 11.98 27.20
CA THR A 167 27.43 12.36 26.72
C THR A 167 27.00 11.35 25.67
N ALA A 168 25.72 10.98 25.69
CA ALA A 168 25.24 9.93 24.81
C ALA A 168 23.83 10.19 24.29
N SER A 169 23.62 9.84 23.02
CA SER A 169 22.31 9.80 22.38
C SER A 169 22.09 8.43 21.74
N ILE A 170 20.84 7.97 21.75
CA ILE A 170 20.45 6.69 21.16
C ILE A 170 19.41 6.96 20.07
N ARG A 171 19.55 6.28 18.94
CA ARG A 171 18.54 6.23 17.88
C ARG A 171 18.33 4.80 17.42
N VAL A 172 17.14 4.51 16.91
CA VAL A 172 16.80 3.22 16.30
C VAL A 172 16.60 3.39 14.80
N GLN A 173 17.19 2.49 14.01
CA GLN A 173 17.12 2.51 12.55
C GLN A 173 16.53 1.19 12.00
N PRO A 174 15.47 1.25 11.16
CA PRO A 174 14.67 2.44 10.84
C PRO A 174 13.90 2.94 12.08
N SER A 175 13.45 4.20 12.07
CA SER A 175 12.71 4.82 13.18
C SER A 175 11.33 4.19 13.40
N THR A 176 10.75 3.61 12.35
CA THR A 176 9.47 2.88 12.36
C THR A 176 9.67 1.47 11.79
N PRO A 177 10.28 0.54 12.55
CA PRO A 177 10.48 -0.82 12.09
C PRO A 177 9.15 -1.57 11.98
N SER A 178 9.04 -2.46 10.98
CA SER A 178 7.92 -3.38 10.85
C SER A 178 8.19 -4.70 11.58
N ILE A 179 7.17 -5.54 11.76
CA ILE A 179 7.28 -6.88 12.35
C ILE A 179 8.31 -7.80 11.67
N ALA A 180 8.64 -7.54 10.41
CA ALA A 180 9.60 -8.32 9.62
C ALA A 180 11.02 -7.70 9.60
N THR A 181 11.16 -6.45 10.06
CA THR A 181 12.42 -5.73 10.02
C THR A 181 13.26 -6.06 11.27
N ARG A 182 14.59 -6.14 11.11
CA ARG A 182 15.53 -6.19 12.23
C ARG A 182 16.09 -4.79 12.47
N PRO A 183 15.56 -4.03 13.44
CA PRO A 183 16.09 -2.69 13.70
C PRO A 183 17.48 -2.75 14.31
N THR A 184 18.24 -1.67 14.16
CA THR A 184 19.54 -1.48 14.82
C THR A 184 19.45 -0.28 15.74
N ALA A 185 19.75 -0.48 17.02
CA ALA A 185 19.98 0.61 17.95
C ALA A 185 21.41 1.11 17.79
N VAL A 186 21.58 2.42 17.62
CA VAL A 186 22.87 3.08 17.48
C VAL A 186 23.00 4.12 18.58
N ALA A 187 23.92 3.88 19.51
CA ALA A 187 24.34 4.87 20.50
C ALA A 187 25.52 5.67 19.97
N THR A 188 25.41 6.99 20.01
CA THR A 188 26.53 7.91 19.74
C THR A 188 27.03 8.44 21.07
N LEU A 189 28.31 8.19 21.36
CA LEU A 189 28.96 8.59 22.62
C LEU A 189 30.01 9.66 22.30
N LYS A 190 30.09 10.69 23.13
CA LYS A 190 31.08 11.78 23.02
C LYS A 190 31.76 12.01 24.37
N ASN A 191 33.06 12.26 24.34
CA ASN A 191 33.82 12.65 25.52
C ASN A 191 33.89 14.19 25.63
N PRO A 192 33.12 14.84 26.52
CA PRO A 192 33.18 16.29 26.70
C PRO A 192 34.39 16.75 27.53
N TRP A 193 35.16 15.84 28.13
CA TRP A 193 36.18 16.18 29.11
C TRP A 193 37.51 16.56 28.46
N GLU A 194 38.40 17.17 29.24
CA GLU A 194 39.77 17.51 28.83
C GLU A 194 40.75 16.34 28.86
N GLN A 195 40.32 15.23 29.44
CA GLN A 195 41.14 14.04 29.60
C GLN A 195 40.48 12.82 28.97
N PRO A 196 41.27 11.80 28.60
CA PRO A 196 40.73 10.53 28.14
C PRO A 196 39.83 9.91 29.21
N VAL A 197 38.68 9.40 28.81
CA VAL A 197 37.76 8.69 29.70
C VAL A 197 37.56 7.27 29.17
N THR A 198 37.66 6.29 30.07
CA THR A 198 37.43 4.87 29.77
C THR A 198 36.20 4.40 30.52
N GLN A 199 35.21 3.86 29.81
CA GLN A 199 33.97 3.34 30.39
C GLN A 199 33.49 2.10 29.66
N THR A 200 32.88 1.20 30.42
CA THR A 200 32.09 0.10 29.89
C THR A 200 30.71 0.63 29.52
N VAL A 201 30.32 0.39 28.27
CA VAL A 201 29.06 0.87 27.70
C VAL A 201 28.24 -0.34 27.26
N THR A 202 27.00 -0.43 27.73
CA THR A 202 26.09 -1.53 27.42
C THR A 202 24.78 -1.01 26.85
N LEU A 203 24.48 -1.39 25.62
CA LEU A 203 23.15 -1.20 25.02
C LEU A 203 22.28 -2.39 25.41
N VAL A 204 21.07 -2.14 25.91
CA VAL A 204 20.13 -3.18 26.38
C VAL A 204 18.74 -2.98 25.81
N GLN A 205 18.12 -4.07 25.35
CA GLN A 205 16.72 -4.16 24.95
C GLN A 205 16.14 -5.52 25.36
N GLY A 206 15.38 -5.56 26.46
CA GLY A 206 14.91 -6.81 27.05
C GLY A 206 16.08 -7.73 27.40
N GLU A 207 16.09 -8.94 26.86
CA GLU A 207 17.16 -9.93 27.07
C GLU A 207 18.39 -9.72 26.16
N ASN A 208 18.31 -8.81 25.18
CA ASN A 208 19.44 -8.56 24.27
C ASN A 208 20.32 -7.45 24.84
N ALA A 209 21.62 -7.71 24.92
CA ALA A 209 22.60 -6.72 25.34
C ALA A 209 23.85 -6.77 24.45
N ALA A 210 24.46 -5.61 24.23
CA ALA A 210 25.78 -5.49 23.62
C ALA A 210 26.65 -4.60 24.50
N GLU A 211 27.73 -5.18 25.03
CA GLU A 211 28.68 -4.51 25.93
C GLU A 211 30.00 -4.24 25.22
N ARG A 212 30.60 -3.10 25.52
CA ARG A 212 31.91 -2.70 24.97
C ARG A 212 32.63 -1.74 25.90
N ASP A 213 33.91 -2.00 26.14
CA ASP A 213 34.81 -1.04 26.76
C ASP A 213 35.30 -0.02 25.72
N LEU A 214 35.14 1.27 26.04
CA LEU A 214 35.50 2.37 25.17
C LEU A 214 36.40 3.36 25.91
N THR A 215 37.53 3.68 25.30
CA THR A 215 38.40 4.80 25.70
C THR A 215 38.29 5.88 24.64
N LEU A 216 37.71 7.04 25.01
CA LEU A 216 37.58 8.19 24.12
C LEU A 216 38.55 9.29 24.53
N GLN A 217 39.28 9.82 23.55
CA GLN A 217 40.13 11.00 23.72
C GLN A 217 39.27 12.26 23.96
N PRO A 218 39.83 13.35 24.50
CA PRO A 218 39.11 14.62 24.67
C PRO A 218 38.43 15.07 23.38
N GLY A 219 37.12 15.33 23.42
CA GLY A 219 36.31 15.75 22.27
C GLY A 219 35.98 14.64 21.26
N ALA A 220 36.55 13.44 21.39
CA ALA A 220 36.30 12.33 20.47
C ALA A 220 34.90 11.74 20.64
N SER A 221 34.40 11.13 19.56
CA SER A 221 33.13 10.42 19.53
C SER A 221 33.29 8.98 19.02
N ALA A 222 32.36 8.11 19.40
CA ALA A 222 32.26 6.75 18.88
C ALA A 222 30.81 6.29 18.79
N GLU A 223 30.55 5.36 17.87
CA GLU A 223 29.26 4.68 17.78
C GLU A 223 29.35 3.27 18.37
N HIS A 224 28.32 2.88 19.11
CA HIS A 224 28.09 1.53 19.57
C HIS A 224 26.74 1.03 19.06
N ARG A 225 26.67 -0.21 18.59
CA ARG A 225 25.49 -0.72 17.87
C ARG A 225 25.00 -2.02 18.48
N LEU A 226 23.67 -2.15 18.56
CA LEU A 226 22.98 -3.38 18.95
C LEU A 226 21.95 -3.72 17.86
N GLN A 227 22.14 -4.86 17.20
CA GLN A 227 21.15 -5.39 16.27
C GLN A 227 20.01 -6.01 17.10
N LEU A 228 18.80 -5.49 16.92
CA LEU A 228 17.63 -5.97 17.63
C LEU A 228 16.94 -7.08 16.83
N PRO A 229 16.39 -8.12 17.49
CA PRO A 229 15.59 -9.13 16.83
C PRO A 229 14.27 -8.53 16.30
N PRO A 230 13.60 -9.20 15.33
CA PRO A 230 12.24 -8.84 14.96
C PRO A 230 11.31 -8.93 16.18
N ARG A 231 10.36 -8.00 16.28
CA ARG A 231 9.41 -7.91 17.40
C ARG A 231 7.98 -7.83 16.88
N ALA A 232 7.04 -8.20 17.75
CA ALA A 232 5.62 -7.97 17.48
C ALA A 232 5.31 -6.47 17.46
N ALA A 233 4.11 -6.11 17.01
CA ALA A 233 3.64 -4.73 17.10
C ALA A 233 3.62 -4.26 18.56
N GLY A 234 4.10 -3.05 18.81
CA GLY A 234 4.13 -2.47 20.15
C GLY A 234 5.27 -1.50 20.39
N SER A 235 5.29 -0.93 21.59
CA SER A 235 6.30 0.02 22.04
C SER A 235 7.42 -0.67 22.80
N TYR A 236 8.67 -0.38 22.44
CA TYR A 236 9.86 -0.99 23.04
C TYR A 236 10.90 0.07 23.38
N THR A 237 11.52 -0.08 24.56
CA THR A 237 12.58 0.83 25.01
C THR A 237 13.95 0.18 24.87
N VAL A 238 14.90 0.96 24.35
CA VAL A 238 16.33 0.65 24.36
C VAL A 238 17.00 1.55 25.38
N MET A 239 17.83 0.97 26.24
CA MET A 239 18.55 1.66 27.28
C MET A 239 20.06 1.62 27.00
N LEU A 240 20.75 2.70 27.36
CA LEU A 240 22.21 2.78 27.38
C LEU A 240 22.69 2.88 28.82
N LEU A 241 23.44 1.86 29.23
CA LEU A 241 24.11 1.80 30.51
C LEU A 241 25.56 2.24 30.34
N GLN A 242 26.03 3.14 31.19
CA GLN A 242 27.45 3.46 31.33
C GLN A 242 27.88 3.03 32.72
N SER A 243 28.84 2.10 32.81
CA SER A 243 29.29 1.51 34.09
C SER A 243 28.12 1.01 34.96
N GLY A 244 27.12 0.38 34.32
CA GLY A 244 25.94 -0.17 35.00
C GLY A 244 24.85 0.84 35.38
N ARG A 245 25.02 2.14 35.13
CA ARG A 245 23.97 3.15 35.39
C ARG A 245 23.24 3.54 34.11
N ASN A 246 21.92 3.68 34.19
CA ASN A 246 21.12 4.16 33.07
C ASN A 246 21.44 5.63 32.77
N THR A 247 21.81 5.92 31.53
CA THR A 247 22.24 7.27 31.10
C THR A 247 21.34 7.86 30.02
N SER A 248 20.80 7.01 29.15
CA SER A 248 19.92 7.44 28.07
C SER A 248 18.97 6.30 27.72
N ALA A 249 17.75 6.64 27.29
CA ALA A 249 16.78 5.68 26.81
C ALA A 249 16.05 6.26 25.61
N THR A 250 15.70 5.40 24.66
CA THR A 250 14.85 5.77 23.53
C THR A 250 13.77 4.70 23.34
N THR A 251 12.55 5.15 23.07
CA THR A 251 11.42 4.26 22.81
C THR A 251 11.13 4.28 21.32
N PHE A 252 10.97 3.10 20.73
CA PHE A 252 10.58 2.94 19.34
C PHE A 252 9.32 2.09 19.25
N GLU A 253 8.47 2.42 18.28
CA GLU A 253 7.24 1.71 18.03
C GLU A 253 7.41 0.80 16.81
N VAL A 254 7.21 -0.50 17.03
CA VAL A 254 7.15 -1.46 15.94
C VAL A 254 5.74 -1.40 15.38
N GLN A 255 5.64 -0.95 14.14
CA GLN A 255 4.36 -0.91 13.46
C GLN A 255 3.91 -2.34 13.17
N GLY A 256 2.77 -2.70 13.75
CA GLY A 256 1.97 -3.79 13.23
C GLY A 256 1.53 -3.39 11.84
N ASP A 257 1.79 -4.24 10.86
CA ASP A 257 1.14 -4.06 9.58
C ASP A 257 -0.33 -4.46 9.80
N GLU A 258 -1.15 -3.48 10.19
CA GLU A 258 -2.59 -3.66 10.42
C GLU A 258 -3.26 -4.27 9.20
N ARG A 259 -2.66 -4.13 8.01
CA ARG A 259 -3.10 -4.79 6.78
C ARG A 259 -2.77 -6.28 6.76
N LEU A 260 -1.64 -6.71 7.32
CA LEU A 260 -1.33 -8.13 7.52
C LEU A 260 -2.18 -8.73 8.63
N ALA A 261 -2.42 -8.00 9.72
CA ALA A 261 -3.35 -8.42 10.78
C ALA A 261 -4.79 -8.49 10.25
N ALA A 262 -5.23 -7.52 9.44
CA ALA A 262 -6.52 -7.53 8.77
C ALA A 262 -6.59 -8.60 7.68
N ALA A 263 -5.50 -8.88 6.94
CA ALA A 263 -5.44 -9.96 5.96
C ALA A 263 -5.49 -11.34 6.64
N LEU A 264 -4.75 -11.54 7.73
CA LEU A 264 -4.76 -12.77 8.53
C LEU A 264 -6.09 -12.94 9.28
N ALA A 265 -6.65 -11.88 9.87
CA ALA A 265 -7.97 -11.90 10.47
C ALA A 265 -9.08 -12.11 9.43
N SER A 266 -8.96 -11.55 8.23
CA SER A 266 -9.89 -11.80 7.11
C SER A 266 -9.75 -13.21 6.54
N SER A 267 -8.56 -13.82 6.64
CA SER A 267 -8.33 -15.21 6.24
C SER A 267 -8.83 -16.22 7.28
N GLY A 268 -8.96 -15.81 8.55
CA GLY A 268 -9.43 -16.65 9.65
C GLY A 268 -10.92 -16.50 9.99
N ARG A 269 -11.56 -15.40 9.60
CA ARG A 269 -13.01 -15.21 9.72
C ARG A 269 -13.57 -14.63 8.44
N GLN A 270 -14.23 -15.50 7.70
CA GLN A 270 -15.27 -15.18 6.75
C GLN A 270 -16.44 -14.47 7.49
N SER A 271 -16.28 -13.21 7.86
CA SER A 271 -17.41 -12.34 8.21
C SER A 271 -17.57 -11.28 7.14
N SER A 272 -18.54 -11.55 6.28
CA SER A 272 -19.23 -10.61 5.41
C SER A 272 -19.45 -9.24 6.06
N GLY A 273 -18.97 -8.17 5.43
CA GLY A 273 -19.45 -6.80 5.69
C GLY A 273 -18.36 -5.74 5.87
N GLY A 274 -17.62 -5.42 4.80
CA GLY A 274 -16.81 -4.20 4.73
C GLY A 274 -17.12 -3.47 3.41
N GLY A 275 -17.61 -2.23 3.48
CA GLY A 275 -18.22 -1.49 2.36
C GLY A 275 -17.32 -1.32 1.11
N ILE A 276 -15.99 -1.30 1.28
CA ILE A 276 -15.05 -1.19 0.16
C ILE A 276 -14.88 -2.54 -0.56
N ALA A 277 -14.86 -3.66 0.18
CA ALA A 277 -14.86 -4.99 -0.41
C ALA A 277 -16.20 -5.28 -1.12
N GLN A 278 -17.31 -4.73 -0.63
CA GLN A 278 -18.61 -4.82 -1.31
C GLN A 278 -18.65 -4.00 -2.60
N ALA A 279 -18.07 -2.80 -2.65
CA ALA A 279 -17.96 -2.03 -3.88
C ALA A 279 -17.09 -2.74 -4.94
N ILE A 280 -15.93 -3.30 -4.54
CA ILE A 280 -15.07 -4.09 -5.43
C ILE A 280 -15.76 -5.38 -5.87
N THR A 281 -16.50 -6.06 -4.97
CA THR A 281 -17.25 -7.29 -5.30
C THR A 281 -18.44 -7.00 -6.21
N ILE A 282 -19.10 -5.86 -6.10
CA ILE A 282 -20.17 -5.44 -7.01
C ILE A 282 -19.61 -5.18 -8.41
N VAL A 283 -18.47 -4.50 -8.52
CA VAL A 283 -17.84 -4.22 -9.83
C VAL A 283 -17.28 -5.48 -10.48
N PHE A 284 -16.52 -6.31 -9.76
CA PHE A 284 -15.96 -7.55 -10.31
C PHE A 284 -16.99 -8.68 -10.45
N GLY A 285 -18.01 -8.72 -9.60
CA GLY A 285 -19.16 -9.61 -9.73
C GLY A 285 -19.91 -9.36 -11.03
N ASN A 286 -20.12 -8.09 -11.38
CA ASN A 286 -20.71 -7.72 -12.66
C ASN A 286 -19.84 -8.12 -13.86
N ILE A 287 -18.51 -8.04 -13.76
CA ILE A 287 -17.63 -8.50 -14.85
C ILE A 287 -17.76 -10.02 -15.05
N ARG A 288 -17.83 -10.82 -13.98
CA ARG A 288 -18.02 -12.28 -14.10
C ARG A 288 -19.37 -12.61 -14.74
N VAL A 289 -20.44 -11.93 -14.33
CA VAL A 289 -21.78 -12.11 -14.93
C VAL A 289 -21.78 -11.67 -16.39
N LEU A 290 -21.15 -10.54 -16.72
CA LEU A 290 -21.02 -10.05 -18.08
C LEU A 290 -20.25 -11.03 -18.96
N VAL A 291 -19.09 -11.52 -18.51
CA VAL A 291 -18.28 -12.51 -19.23
C VAL A 291 -19.07 -13.81 -19.39
N ALA A 292 -19.75 -14.29 -18.34
CA ALA A 292 -20.59 -15.48 -18.43
C ALA A 292 -21.74 -15.28 -19.43
N ALA A 293 -22.39 -14.11 -19.44
CA ALA A 293 -23.45 -13.79 -20.39
C ALA A 293 -22.93 -13.71 -21.82
N MET A 294 -21.75 -13.10 -22.05
CA MET A 294 -21.10 -13.07 -23.36
C MET A 294 -20.74 -14.48 -23.84
N VAL A 295 -20.17 -15.32 -22.98
CA VAL A 295 -19.85 -16.72 -23.30
C VAL A 295 -21.13 -17.50 -23.63
N ALA A 296 -22.20 -17.32 -22.84
CA ALA A 296 -23.49 -17.95 -23.08
C ALA A 296 -24.09 -17.51 -24.42
N LEU A 297 -24.02 -16.21 -24.74
CA LEU A 297 -24.52 -15.65 -26.01
C LEU A 297 -23.73 -16.18 -27.20
N VAL A 298 -22.40 -16.20 -27.13
CA VAL A 298 -21.54 -16.77 -28.18
C VAL A 298 -21.82 -18.26 -28.36
N GLY A 299 -22.00 -18.99 -27.26
CA GLY A 299 -22.41 -20.40 -27.30
C GLY A 299 -23.74 -20.59 -28.01
N LEU A 300 -24.75 -19.79 -27.66
CA LEU A 300 -26.08 -19.84 -28.28
C LEU A 300 -26.03 -19.50 -29.78
N MET A 301 -25.28 -18.46 -30.16
CA MET A 301 -25.07 -18.10 -31.57
C MET A 301 -24.37 -19.24 -32.33
N THR A 302 -23.38 -19.88 -31.72
CA THR A 302 -22.67 -21.01 -32.32
C THR A 302 -23.61 -22.19 -32.54
N VAL A 303 -24.44 -22.53 -31.56
CA VAL A 303 -25.46 -23.57 -31.68
C VAL A 303 -26.46 -23.23 -32.79
N GLY A 304 -26.92 -21.97 -32.87
CA GLY A 304 -27.83 -21.50 -33.92
C GLY A 304 -27.23 -21.60 -35.32
N ALA A 305 -26.01 -21.11 -35.51
CA ALA A 305 -25.29 -21.16 -36.78
C ALA A 305 -25.01 -22.61 -37.21
N THR A 306 -24.60 -23.45 -36.27
CA THR A 306 -24.32 -24.87 -36.51
C THR A 306 -25.60 -25.62 -36.88
N THR A 307 -26.71 -25.35 -36.18
CA THR A 307 -28.03 -25.92 -36.49
C THR A 307 -28.53 -25.48 -37.86
N ALA A 308 -28.36 -24.21 -38.23
CA ALA A 308 -28.74 -23.70 -39.55
C ALA A 308 -27.91 -24.36 -40.67
N SER A 309 -26.60 -24.51 -40.45
CA SER A 309 -25.70 -25.20 -41.37
C SER A 309 -26.09 -26.68 -41.53
N PHE A 310 -26.33 -27.37 -40.40
CA PHE A 310 -26.77 -28.76 -40.42
C PHE A 310 -28.14 -28.92 -41.08
N ALA A 311 -29.11 -28.06 -40.79
CA ALA A 311 -30.42 -28.09 -41.44
C ALA A 311 -30.27 -27.99 -42.97
N ARG A 312 -29.40 -27.10 -43.45
CA ARG A 312 -29.10 -26.98 -44.89
C ARG A 312 -28.43 -28.24 -45.45
N SER A 313 -27.47 -28.83 -44.73
CA SER A 313 -26.82 -30.08 -45.13
C SER A 313 -27.78 -31.27 -45.14
N ILE A 314 -28.70 -31.33 -44.17
CA ILE A 314 -29.72 -32.36 -44.05
C ILE A 314 -30.71 -32.24 -45.19
N HIS A 315 -31.15 -31.01 -45.51
CA HIS A 315 -31.99 -30.78 -46.68
C HIS A 315 -31.35 -31.30 -47.97
N ALA A 316 -30.03 -31.15 -48.12
CA ALA A 316 -29.29 -31.72 -49.26
C ALA A 316 -29.15 -33.25 -49.18
N ALA A 317 -29.12 -33.83 -47.98
CA ALA A 317 -28.98 -35.27 -47.75
C ALA A 317 -30.33 -36.03 -47.64
N ARG A 318 -31.48 -35.34 -47.75
CA ARG A 318 -32.82 -35.96 -47.60
C ARG A 318 -33.05 -37.10 -48.58
N ASP A 319 -32.62 -36.94 -49.82
CA ASP A 319 -32.81 -37.95 -50.88
C ASP A 319 -31.98 -39.21 -50.58
N GLU A 320 -30.74 -39.04 -50.15
CA GLU A 320 -29.85 -40.15 -49.79
C GLU A 320 -30.38 -40.93 -48.58
N VAL A 321 -30.85 -40.22 -47.56
CA VAL A 321 -31.42 -40.85 -46.36
C VAL A 321 -32.76 -41.51 -46.65
N GLY A 322 -33.58 -40.93 -47.53
CA GLY A 322 -34.81 -41.53 -48.03
C GLY A 322 -34.56 -42.86 -48.74
N VAL A 323 -33.57 -42.91 -49.64
CA VAL A 323 -33.15 -44.15 -50.31
C VAL A 323 -32.65 -45.17 -49.29
N ARG A 324 -31.76 -44.80 -48.36
CA ARG A 324 -31.22 -45.72 -47.34
C ARG A 324 -32.32 -46.30 -46.44
N ARG A 325 -33.33 -45.52 -46.04
CA ARG A 325 -34.50 -46.04 -45.29
C ARG A 325 -35.37 -46.95 -46.15
N ALA A 326 -35.52 -46.67 -47.45
CA ALA A 326 -36.26 -47.53 -48.37
C ALA A 326 -35.58 -48.90 -48.57
N VAL A 327 -34.25 -48.99 -48.45
CA VAL A 327 -33.51 -50.27 -48.47
C VAL A 327 -33.46 -50.96 -47.09
N GLY A 328 -34.24 -50.50 -46.10
CA GLY A 328 -34.40 -51.15 -44.80
C GLY A 328 -33.40 -50.73 -43.72
N ALA A 329 -32.69 -49.61 -43.87
CA ALA A 329 -31.82 -49.11 -42.80
C ALA A 329 -32.62 -48.75 -41.54
N SER A 330 -32.22 -49.32 -40.40
CA SER A 330 -32.84 -49.02 -39.11
C SER A 330 -32.53 -47.58 -38.65
N PRO A 331 -33.46 -46.91 -37.95
CA PRO A 331 -33.24 -45.55 -37.42
C PRO A 331 -31.96 -45.42 -36.59
N GLY A 332 -31.62 -46.44 -35.80
CA GLY A 332 -30.39 -46.48 -35.01
C GLY A 332 -29.11 -46.52 -35.85
N GLY A 333 -29.16 -47.12 -37.05
CA GLY A 333 -28.04 -47.13 -37.99
C GLY A 333 -27.73 -45.72 -38.53
N ILE A 334 -28.76 -44.92 -38.79
CA ILE A 334 -28.62 -43.52 -39.24
C ILE A 334 -28.03 -42.66 -38.12
N TYR A 335 -28.52 -42.80 -36.88
CA TYR A 335 -27.94 -42.08 -35.73
C TYR A 335 -26.46 -42.41 -35.52
N ARG A 336 -26.08 -43.69 -35.57
CA ARG A 336 -24.66 -44.09 -35.42
C ARG A 336 -23.78 -43.52 -36.52
N LEU A 337 -24.27 -43.46 -37.75
CA LEU A 337 -23.53 -42.89 -38.87
C LEU A 337 -23.29 -41.38 -38.65
N VAL A 338 -24.34 -40.62 -38.29
CA VAL A 338 -24.24 -39.18 -38.04
C VAL A 338 -23.37 -38.87 -36.82
N ILE A 339 -23.57 -39.57 -35.70
CA ILE A 339 -22.75 -39.38 -34.49
C ILE A 339 -21.29 -39.74 -34.77
N GLY A 340 -21.02 -40.80 -35.52
CA GLY A 340 -19.66 -41.20 -35.90
C GLY A 340 -18.95 -40.15 -36.75
N ASP A 341 -19.66 -39.54 -37.70
CA ASP A 341 -19.11 -38.46 -38.54
C ASP A 341 -18.83 -37.20 -37.72
N VAL A 342 -19.78 -36.82 -36.86
CA VAL A 342 -19.64 -35.67 -35.96
C VAL A 342 -18.52 -35.86 -34.94
N LEU A 343 -18.30 -37.06 -34.41
CA LEU A 343 -17.17 -37.34 -33.53
C LEU A 343 -15.82 -37.18 -34.24
N ARG A 344 -15.72 -37.61 -35.51
CA ARG A 344 -14.48 -37.49 -36.30
C ARG A 344 -14.19 -36.04 -36.66
N VAL A 345 -15.16 -35.39 -37.31
CA VAL A 345 -15.01 -34.01 -37.81
C VAL A 345 -15.02 -33.02 -36.65
N GLY A 346 -15.93 -33.17 -35.71
CA GLY A 346 -16.03 -32.34 -34.51
C GLY A 346 -14.85 -32.52 -33.57
N GLY A 347 -14.35 -33.75 -33.40
CA GLY A 347 -13.14 -34.02 -32.63
C GLY A 347 -11.91 -33.35 -33.22
N ALA A 348 -11.67 -33.51 -34.53
CA ALA A 348 -10.57 -32.84 -35.22
C ALA A 348 -10.67 -31.30 -35.14
N SER A 349 -11.89 -30.77 -35.31
CA SER A 349 -12.14 -29.34 -35.21
C SER A 349 -11.91 -28.79 -33.80
N ALA A 350 -12.31 -29.54 -32.76
CA ALA A 350 -12.09 -29.14 -31.38
C ALA A 350 -10.60 -29.07 -31.03
N VAL A 351 -9.80 -30.05 -31.47
CA VAL A 351 -8.34 -30.03 -31.30
C VAL A 351 -7.73 -28.83 -32.01
N LEU A 352 -8.13 -28.58 -33.27
CA LEU A 352 -7.63 -27.45 -34.04
C LEU A 352 -8.01 -26.11 -33.39
N ALA A 353 -9.26 -25.97 -32.92
CA ALA A 353 -9.75 -24.76 -32.27
C ALA A 353 -8.99 -24.46 -30.97
N VAL A 354 -8.75 -25.48 -30.12
CA VAL A 354 -7.94 -25.33 -28.89
C VAL A 354 -6.51 -24.90 -29.22
N GLY A 355 -5.92 -25.50 -30.27
CA GLY A 355 -4.59 -25.14 -30.75
C GLY A 355 -4.51 -23.69 -31.23
N ILE A 356 -5.44 -23.26 -32.08
CA ILE A 356 -5.51 -21.88 -32.59
C ILE A 356 -5.74 -20.89 -31.45
N ALA A 357 -6.68 -21.18 -30.54
CA ALA A 357 -6.97 -20.30 -29.39
C ALA A 357 -5.73 -20.13 -28.51
N SER A 358 -5.01 -21.22 -28.24
CA SER A 358 -3.79 -21.20 -27.44
C SER A 358 -2.67 -20.42 -28.13
N ALA A 359 -2.49 -20.61 -29.45
CA ALA A 359 -1.54 -19.85 -30.25
C ALA A 359 -1.86 -18.33 -30.26
N LEU A 360 -3.13 -17.97 -30.33
CA LEU A 360 -3.58 -16.58 -30.34
C LEU A 360 -3.38 -15.90 -28.97
N VAL A 361 -3.66 -16.61 -27.87
CA VAL A 361 -3.34 -16.13 -26.51
C VAL A 361 -1.84 -15.94 -26.36
N TRP A 362 -1.04 -16.88 -26.86
CA TRP A 362 0.41 -16.78 -26.84
C TRP A 362 0.93 -15.60 -27.67
N LEU A 363 0.34 -15.34 -28.83
CA LEU A 363 0.64 -14.17 -29.65
C LEU A 363 0.32 -12.86 -28.92
N LEU A 364 -0.86 -12.75 -28.29
CA LEU A 364 -1.25 -11.58 -27.49
C LEU A 364 -0.29 -11.34 -26.31
N LEU A 365 0.22 -12.41 -25.69
CA LEU A 365 1.26 -12.28 -24.65
C LEU A 365 2.54 -11.70 -25.22
N SER A 366 2.97 -12.20 -26.38
CA SER A 366 4.21 -11.76 -27.02
C SER A 366 4.16 -10.29 -27.45
N LEU A 367 2.99 -9.81 -27.87
CA LEU A 367 2.75 -8.41 -28.23
C LEU A 367 2.63 -7.48 -27.01
N GLY A 368 2.56 -8.03 -25.80
CA GLY A 368 2.45 -7.25 -24.57
C GLY A 368 1.05 -6.66 -24.33
N GLU A 369 0.05 -7.04 -25.13
CA GLU A 369 -1.33 -6.56 -25.04
C GLU A 369 -2.08 -7.13 -23.81
N LEU A 370 -1.55 -8.18 -23.19
CA LEU A 370 -2.08 -8.77 -21.95
C LEU A 370 -1.53 -8.06 -20.69
N ARG A 371 -1.48 -6.74 -20.72
CA ARG A 371 -1.12 -5.89 -19.59
C ARG A 371 -2.34 -5.09 -19.16
N LEU A 372 -2.86 -5.40 -17.99
CA LEU A 372 -3.90 -4.60 -17.36
C LEU A 372 -3.27 -3.84 -16.21
N PHE A 373 -3.27 -2.50 -16.27
CA PHE A 373 -2.68 -1.63 -15.24
C PHE A 373 -1.20 -1.93 -14.94
N GLY A 374 -0.41 -2.26 -15.96
CA GLY A 374 1.02 -2.59 -15.81
C GLY A 374 1.33 -3.98 -15.26
N ILE A 375 0.30 -4.76 -14.90
CA ILE A 375 0.45 -6.15 -14.45
C ILE A 375 0.31 -7.08 -15.66
N VAL A 376 1.33 -7.90 -15.88
CA VAL A 376 1.33 -8.93 -16.94
C VAL A 376 0.42 -10.07 -16.50
N LEU A 377 -0.69 -10.26 -17.22
CA LEU A 377 -1.57 -11.40 -17.01
C LEU A 377 -0.94 -12.63 -17.65
N ARG A 378 -0.36 -13.53 -16.84
CA ARG A 378 0.20 -14.80 -17.32
C ARG A 378 -0.89 -15.88 -17.31
N PRO A 379 -1.43 -16.29 -18.46
CA PRO A 379 -2.42 -17.36 -18.52
C PRO A 379 -1.76 -18.68 -18.09
N THR A 380 -2.51 -19.45 -17.31
CA THR A 380 -2.13 -20.79 -16.89
C THR A 380 -2.77 -21.80 -17.82
N PHE A 381 -1.97 -22.41 -18.70
CA PHE A 381 -2.43 -23.49 -19.57
C PHE A 381 -2.47 -24.80 -18.79
N SER A 382 -3.57 -25.03 -18.05
CA SER A 382 -3.79 -26.32 -17.40
C SER A 382 -4.31 -27.35 -18.42
N PRO A 383 -3.69 -28.54 -18.53
CA PRO A 383 -4.20 -29.62 -19.39
C PRO A 383 -5.67 -29.95 -19.10
N THR A 384 -6.08 -29.87 -17.83
CA THR A 384 -7.47 -30.13 -17.41
C THR A 384 -8.44 -29.09 -17.98
N LEU A 385 -8.03 -27.83 -18.06
CA LEU A 385 -8.87 -26.74 -18.56
C LEU A 385 -8.98 -26.81 -20.10
N LEU A 386 -7.90 -27.17 -20.79
CA LEU A 386 -7.91 -27.40 -22.23
C LEU A 386 -8.79 -28.60 -22.60
N LEU A 387 -8.71 -29.70 -21.85
CA LEU A 387 -9.58 -30.87 -22.03
C LEU A 387 -11.04 -30.52 -21.73
N ALA A 388 -11.30 -29.74 -20.68
CA ALA A 388 -12.66 -29.30 -20.36
C ALA A 388 -13.24 -28.42 -21.47
N ALA A 389 -12.47 -27.44 -21.98
CA ALA A 389 -12.90 -26.57 -23.06
C ALA A 389 -13.17 -27.34 -24.36
N GLY A 390 -12.25 -28.23 -24.76
CA GLY A 390 -12.43 -29.10 -25.92
C GLY A 390 -13.62 -30.05 -25.75
N GLY A 391 -13.79 -30.62 -24.55
CA GLY A 391 -14.91 -31.48 -24.19
C GLY A 391 -16.26 -30.76 -24.26
N CYS A 392 -16.34 -29.53 -23.74
CA CYS A 392 -17.54 -28.70 -23.85
C CYS A 392 -17.89 -28.37 -25.30
N ALA A 393 -16.90 -28.00 -26.12
CA ALA A 393 -17.11 -27.72 -27.53
C ALA A 393 -17.63 -28.96 -28.28
N LEU A 394 -17.05 -30.13 -28.01
CA LEU A 394 -17.49 -31.39 -28.61
C LEU A 394 -18.90 -31.79 -28.14
N ALA A 395 -19.20 -31.63 -26.86
CA ALA A 395 -20.52 -31.91 -26.31
C ALA A 395 -21.61 -31.05 -26.95
N LEU A 396 -21.32 -29.75 -27.17
CA LEU A 396 -22.22 -28.85 -27.89
C LEU A 396 -22.44 -29.30 -29.35
N ALA A 397 -21.36 -29.67 -30.05
CA ALA A 397 -21.47 -30.17 -31.43
C ALA A 397 -22.32 -31.46 -31.52
N LEU A 398 -22.13 -32.39 -30.58
CA LEU A 398 -22.91 -33.61 -30.47
C LEU A 398 -24.38 -33.32 -30.18
N LEU A 399 -24.66 -32.40 -29.25
CA LEU A 399 -26.03 -31.99 -28.94
C LEU A 399 -26.73 -31.40 -30.18
N SER A 400 -26.07 -30.51 -30.91
CA SER A 400 -26.58 -29.94 -32.16
C SER A 400 -26.85 -31.03 -33.20
N ALA A 401 -25.93 -31.99 -33.36
CA ALA A 401 -26.10 -33.09 -34.30
C ALA A 401 -27.25 -34.02 -33.92
N ILE A 402 -27.44 -34.32 -32.64
CA ILE A 402 -28.54 -35.15 -32.14
C ILE A 402 -29.88 -34.47 -32.42
N VAL A 403 -30.01 -33.18 -32.12
CA VAL A 403 -31.23 -32.41 -32.41
C VAL A 403 -31.53 -32.43 -33.91
N ALA A 404 -30.50 -32.22 -34.75
CA ALA A 404 -30.65 -32.25 -36.19
C ALA A 404 -31.04 -33.65 -36.72
N ALA A 405 -30.38 -34.70 -36.25
CA ALA A 405 -30.69 -36.09 -36.60
C ALA A 405 -32.09 -36.51 -36.14
N PHE A 406 -32.52 -36.05 -34.97
CA PHE A 406 -33.87 -36.31 -34.45
C PHE A 406 -34.94 -35.73 -35.37
N SER A 407 -34.74 -34.50 -35.85
CA SER A 407 -35.66 -33.88 -36.83
C SER A 407 -35.74 -34.67 -38.16
N LEU A 408 -34.65 -35.35 -38.54
CA LEU A 408 -34.56 -36.11 -39.78
C LEU A 408 -35.22 -37.50 -39.65
N VAL A 409 -35.05 -38.16 -38.52
CA VAL A 409 -35.58 -39.50 -38.27
C VAL A 409 -37.08 -39.49 -37.96
N SER A 410 -37.57 -38.43 -37.32
CA SER A 410 -39.00 -38.25 -36.98
C SER A 410 -39.89 -37.93 -38.19
N ALA A 411 -39.32 -37.48 -39.31
CA ALA A 411 -40.06 -37.29 -40.55
C ALA A 411 -40.48 -38.65 -41.17
N ALA A 412 -41.75 -38.75 -41.57
CA ALA A 412 -42.27 -39.94 -42.23
C ALA A 412 -41.60 -40.14 -43.61
N PRO A 413 -41.27 -41.39 -44.02
CA PRO A 413 -40.56 -41.64 -45.29
C PRO A 413 -41.29 -41.09 -46.52
N ALA A 414 -42.63 -41.12 -46.50
CA ALA A 414 -43.46 -40.65 -47.60
C ALA A 414 -43.36 -39.12 -47.85
N THR A 415 -43.12 -38.34 -46.80
CA THR A 415 -42.93 -36.88 -46.92
C THR A 415 -41.52 -36.48 -47.34
N LEU A 416 -40.55 -37.40 -47.29
CA LEU A 416 -39.18 -37.16 -47.73
C LEU A 416 -38.99 -37.37 -49.24
N LEU A 417 -39.83 -38.17 -49.88
CA LEU A 417 -39.78 -38.47 -51.33
C LEU A 417 -40.78 -37.66 -52.15
N ALA A 418 -41.63 -36.85 -51.52
CA ALA A 418 -42.55 -35.99 -52.24
C ALA A 418 -41.73 -34.94 -53.02
N PRO A 419 -41.86 -34.85 -54.36
CA PRO A 419 -41.12 -33.86 -55.14
C PRO A 419 -41.49 -32.48 -54.62
N VAL A 420 -40.47 -31.71 -54.21
CA VAL A 420 -40.64 -30.29 -53.91
C VAL A 420 -41.15 -29.66 -55.20
N SER A 421 -42.43 -29.33 -55.26
CA SER A 421 -42.99 -28.52 -56.33
C SER A 421 -42.22 -27.21 -56.34
N ARG A 422 -41.19 -27.12 -57.18
CA ARG A 422 -40.52 -25.87 -57.52
C ARG A 422 -41.58 -25.01 -58.17
N GLU A 423 -42.21 -24.17 -57.37
CA GLU A 423 -42.98 -23.05 -57.87
C GLU A 423 -42.03 -22.25 -58.76
N ALA A 424 -42.27 -22.31 -60.07
CA ALA A 424 -41.43 -21.67 -61.06
C ALA A 424 -41.32 -20.18 -60.71
N PRO A 425 -40.11 -19.58 -60.72
CA PRO A 425 -39.95 -18.18 -60.39
C PRO A 425 -40.88 -17.36 -61.29
N LYS A 426 -41.85 -16.68 -60.64
CA LYS A 426 -42.80 -15.79 -61.31
C LYS A 426 -41.98 -14.79 -62.10
N ARG A 427 -42.01 -14.92 -63.43
CA ARG A 427 -41.27 -14.08 -64.38
C ARG A 427 -41.61 -12.62 -64.03
N PRO A 428 -40.62 -11.77 -63.72
CA PRO A 428 -40.92 -10.37 -63.44
C PRO A 428 -41.61 -9.78 -64.66
N ASP A 429 -42.81 -9.24 -64.46
CA ASP A 429 -43.55 -8.53 -65.49
C ASP A 429 -42.66 -7.43 -66.05
N ARG A 430 -42.46 -7.50 -67.36
CA ARG A 430 -41.67 -6.56 -68.15
C ARG A 430 -42.36 -5.19 -68.03
N PRO A 431 -41.70 -4.13 -67.53
CA PRO A 431 -42.29 -2.80 -67.50
C PRO A 431 -42.65 -2.40 -68.93
N GLY A 432 -43.92 -2.06 -69.14
CA GLY A 432 -44.44 -1.61 -70.43
C GLY A 432 -43.61 -0.44 -70.95
N MET A 433 -43.13 -0.60 -72.18
CA MET A 433 -42.59 0.47 -73.00
C MET A 433 -43.66 1.56 -73.15
N THR A 434 -43.36 2.75 -72.64
CA THR A 434 -43.92 4.01 -73.10
C THR A 434 -43.48 4.23 -74.56
N GLN A 435 -44.38 3.97 -75.51
CA GLN A 435 -44.43 4.69 -76.78
C GLN A 435 -45.36 5.89 -76.56
N SER A 436 -44.80 7.11 -76.68
CA SER A 436 -44.97 7.98 -77.85
C SER A 436 -46.41 8.52 -77.94
N GLU A 437 -46.65 9.77 -77.54
CA GLU A 437 -46.55 10.96 -78.41
C GLU A 437 -47.91 11.27 -79.06
N VAL A 438 -48.12 12.53 -79.47
CA VAL A 438 -49.33 13.17 -80.05
C VAL A 438 -50.29 13.73 -79.00
N GLY A 439 -50.24 15.04 -78.72
CA GLY A 439 -50.97 16.10 -79.46
C GLY A 439 -52.24 16.43 -78.64
N SER A 440 -52.79 17.63 -78.51
CA SER A 440 -52.78 18.90 -79.23
C SER A 440 -53.51 19.91 -78.32
N ASP A 441 -53.14 21.18 -78.40
CA ASP A 441 -53.93 22.42 -78.18
C ASP A 441 -55.29 22.36 -77.46
N ASP A 442 -55.42 23.09 -76.34
CA ASP A 442 -55.99 24.46 -76.29
C ASP A 442 -55.86 25.07 -74.87
#